data_AF-A0A359H9C3-F1
#
_entry.id   AF-A0A359H9C3-F1
#
_cell.length_a   1.000
_cell.length_b   1.000
_cell.length_c   1.000
_cell.angle_alpha   90.00
_cell.angle_beta   90.00
_cell.angle_gamma   90.00
#
_symmetry.space_group_name_H-M   'P 1'
#
loop_
_entity.id
_entity.type
_entity.pdbx_description
1 polymer ?
#
loop_
_entity_poly.entity_id
_entity_poly.type
_entity_poly.pdbx_seq_one_letter_code
_entity_poly.pdbx_strand_id
1 'polypeptide(L)'
;MVKKAGTVILSAVLLIVLLMASSQQKAMAGGAGGINELDSTDCVEAMSDVWDGLALLNASEMEELVNIGKKLNEAVFYGINGNQPVLTAQRQQALMNKFHLDFGGTRWPWTIEEYVNSHQSGGQAGYDGFVNSVQPVNRDLDYLAGLYEQLRLTLPNDYRVEMNDTWRWGEIEQLEFFIQMFKQLKIDAAGNIICANFDALVDQYIIAVSKITRQDLEEVGFSCAMFQAAIGQLTDQQRNDLIEILKKLGTVEGAGIYGYVYLEKVSQADPEPNHAGSEIKAEINNQVVASAISASNGYYTLSGLPAGACQISFDKADWSWKEVDTPVSLGQDEVKQMAPVTLRLGDMNSDKAINILDLLWMASKMGPVSGESLWADVNKDSQVNILDLLRVAQNIGM
;
A
#
# COMPACT_ATOMS: atom_id res chain seq x y z
N MET A 1 18.91 -2.16 -8.86
CA MET A 1 18.56 -2.50 -10.26
C MET A 1 17.09 -2.91 -10.25
N VAL A 2 16.29 -2.16 -11.00
CA VAL A 2 14.83 -2.08 -11.11
C VAL A 2 14.05 -3.38 -10.87
N LYS A 3 12.99 -3.34 -10.04
CA LYS A 3 11.70 -3.98 -10.32
C LYS A 3 10.55 -3.19 -9.66
N LYS A 4 9.84 -2.46 -10.52
CA LYS A 4 8.58 -1.74 -10.29
C LYS A 4 7.44 -2.74 -10.07
N ALA A 5 6.57 -2.45 -9.10
CA ALA A 5 5.15 -2.81 -8.97
C ALA A 5 4.80 -2.40 -7.53
N GLY A 6 3.93 -1.45 -7.23
CA GLY A 6 2.74 -0.97 -7.91
C GLY A 6 1.77 -0.68 -6.77
N THR A 7 1.20 0.52 -6.71
CA THR A 7 0.04 0.88 -5.86
C THR A 7 -0.30 2.34 -6.16
N VAL A 8 -1.48 2.65 -6.74
CA VAL A 8 -1.88 4.03 -7.08
C VAL A 8 -3.39 4.26 -6.87
N ILE A 9 -3.91 4.27 -5.65
CA ILE A 9 -5.30 4.66 -5.36
C ILE A 9 -5.13 5.77 -4.36
N LEU A 10 -5.09 6.97 -4.89
CA LEU A 10 -5.96 8.09 -4.58
C LEU A 10 -5.45 9.33 -5.36
N SER A 11 -4.97 9.15 -6.60
CA SER A 11 -3.99 10.03 -7.25
C SER A 11 -4.53 11.32 -7.84
N ALA A 12 -5.78 11.68 -7.62
CA ALA A 12 -6.21 13.07 -7.83
C ALA A 12 -6.70 13.67 -6.52
N VAL A 13 -7.41 12.87 -5.71
CA VAL A 13 -7.93 13.30 -4.42
C VAL A 13 -6.83 13.53 -3.38
N LEU A 14 -5.71 12.81 -3.51
CA LEU A 14 -4.59 12.77 -2.56
C LEU A 14 -3.28 13.22 -3.18
N LEU A 15 -3.11 13.17 -4.52
CA LEU A 15 -2.07 13.94 -5.24
C LEU A 15 -2.15 15.42 -4.89
N ILE A 16 -3.29 15.88 -4.40
CA ILE A 16 -3.52 17.28 -4.18
C ILE A 16 -3.50 17.65 -2.71
N VAL A 17 -3.80 16.69 -1.82
CA VAL A 17 -3.35 16.78 -0.43
C VAL A 17 -1.82 16.67 -0.35
N LEU A 18 -1.19 15.86 -1.23
CA LEU A 18 0.26 15.80 -1.48
C LEU A 18 0.83 17.15 -1.92
N LEU A 19 0.08 17.95 -2.70
CA LEU A 19 0.50 19.27 -3.17
C LEU A 19 0.20 20.39 -2.15
N MET A 20 -0.79 20.19 -1.28
CA MET A 20 -1.18 21.11 -0.20
C MET A 20 -0.20 21.08 0.99
N ALA A 21 0.65 20.06 1.09
CA ALA A 21 1.45 19.78 2.27
C ALA A 21 2.93 20.21 2.18
N SER A 22 3.29 21.10 1.25
CA SER A 22 4.56 21.83 1.34
C SER A 22 4.26 23.31 1.55
N SER A 23 4.59 23.84 2.73
CA SER A 23 4.46 25.26 3.04
C SER A 23 5.79 25.87 3.51
N GLN A 24 6.55 26.33 2.52
CA GLN A 24 7.48 27.47 2.48
C GLN A 24 8.75 27.42 3.34
N GLN A 25 9.87 27.74 2.67
CA GLN A 25 10.85 28.70 3.19
C GLN A 25 11.04 29.98 2.37
N LYS A 26 10.21 30.27 1.35
CA LYS A 26 10.35 31.51 0.57
C LYS A 26 9.56 32.68 1.13
N ALA A 27 9.76 33.01 2.40
CA ALA A 27 9.28 34.31 2.91
C ALA A 27 10.12 34.98 4.00
N MET A 28 10.91 34.29 4.85
CA MET A 28 11.58 34.98 5.96
C MET A 28 12.94 34.38 6.36
N ALA A 29 13.96 34.46 5.50
CA ALA A 29 15.34 34.35 5.96
C ALA A 29 16.31 35.12 5.05
N GLY A 30 16.42 36.43 5.26
CA GLY A 30 17.67 37.15 5.03
C GLY A 30 18.74 36.75 6.05
N GLY A 31 18.99 35.45 6.25
CA GLY A 31 19.84 34.93 7.31
C GLY A 31 20.37 33.55 6.96
N ALA A 32 21.70 33.45 6.82
CA ALA A 32 22.44 32.27 6.44
C ALA A 32 22.25 31.09 7.42
N GLY A 33 21.97 29.90 6.87
CA GLY A 33 22.04 28.62 7.58
C GLY A 33 21.23 27.54 6.88
N GLY A 34 21.91 26.68 6.10
CA GLY A 34 21.31 25.72 5.18
C GLY A 34 20.38 24.68 5.82
N ILE A 35 19.14 24.70 5.36
CA ILE A 35 18.27 23.54 5.17
C ILE A 35 17.95 23.60 3.67
N ASN A 36 18.13 22.50 2.94
CA ASN A 36 17.85 22.50 1.50
C ASN A 36 16.35 22.71 1.30
N GLU A 37 15.96 23.91 0.87
CA GLU A 37 14.59 24.28 0.50
C GLU A 37 14.20 23.46 -0.74
N LEU A 38 13.13 22.68 -0.65
CA LEU A 38 12.57 21.98 -1.81
C LEU A 38 11.83 23.00 -2.67
N ASP A 39 12.19 23.08 -3.95
CA ASP A 39 11.40 23.87 -4.89
C ASP A 39 10.24 23.06 -5.49
N SER A 40 9.38 23.73 -6.25
CA SER A 40 8.22 23.10 -6.88
C SER A 40 8.59 21.96 -7.84
N THR A 41 9.78 22.01 -8.43
CA THR A 41 10.31 20.97 -9.31
C THR A 41 10.74 19.75 -8.49
N ASP A 42 11.46 19.96 -7.39
CA ASP A 42 11.88 18.88 -6.49
C ASP A 42 10.67 18.09 -5.97
N CYS A 43 9.58 18.80 -5.62
CA CYS A 43 8.34 18.17 -5.19
C CYS A 43 7.68 17.35 -6.32
N VAL A 44 7.62 17.89 -7.54
CA VAL A 44 7.11 17.17 -8.71
C VAL A 44 7.93 15.90 -8.99
N GLU A 45 9.26 15.96 -8.87
CA GLU A 45 10.13 14.79 -9.06
C GLU A 45 9.93 13.72 -7.99
N ALA A 46 9.77 14.12 -6.73
CA ALA A 46 9.50 13.22 -5.60
C ALA A 46 8.17 12.45 -5.77
N MET A 47 7.22 13.01 -6.52
CA MET A 47 5.92 12.37 -6.83
C MET A 47 5.92 11.61 -8.16
N SER A 48 7.09 11.31 -8.73
CA SER A 48 7.21 10.65 -10.04
C SER A 48 6.39 9.38 -10.21
N ASP A 49 6.30 8.54 -9.18
CA ASP A 49 5.48 7.32 -9.19
C ASP A 49 3.98 7.62 -9.28
N VAL A 50 3.53 8.74 -8.68
CA VAL A 50 2.12 9.15 -8.72
C VAL A 50 1.77 9.69 -10.12
N TRP A 51 2.65 10.50 -10.70
CA TRP A 51 2.51 11.00 -12.07
C TRP A 51 2.52 9.86 -13.11
N ASP A 52 3.44 8.90 -12.96
CA ASP A 52 3.50 7.69 -13.80
C ASP A 52 2.18 6.92 -13.76
N GLY A 53 1.55 6.84 -12.58
CA GLY A 53 0.24 6.23 -12.42
C GLY A 53 -0.86 7.00 -13.15
N LEU A 54 -0.93 8.32 -12.98
CA LEU A 54 -1.91 9.17 -13.66
C LEU A 54 -1.78 9.14 -15.19
N ALA A 55 -0.58 8.93 -15.71
CA ALA A 55 -0.34 8.79 -17.15
C ALA A 55 -1.05 7.58 -17.78
N LEU A 56 -1.56 6.64 -16.96
CA LEU A 56 -2.35 5.49 -17.41
C LEU A 56 -3.82 5.84 -17.70
N LEU A 57 -4.29 7.01 -17.24
CA LEU A 57 -5.64 7.49 -17.48
C LEU A 57 -5.72 8.25 -18.81
N ASN A 58 -6.88 8.16 -19.48
CA ASN A 58 -7.18 9.08 -20.56
C ASN A 58 -7.82 10.39 -20.03
N ALA A 59 -8.00 11.38 -20.91
CA ALA A 59 -8.52 12.69 -20.52
C ALA A 59 -9.92 12.63 -19.89
N SER A 60 -10.82 11.78 -20.41
CA SER A 60 -12.18 11.62 -19.86
C SER A 60 -12.15 10.98 -18.48
N GLU A 61 -11.26 10.01 -18.25
CA GLU A 61 -11.09 9.37 -16.94
C GLU A 61 -10.48 10.33 -15.93
N MET A 62 -9.56 11.19 -16.36
CA MET A 62 -8.99 12.23 -15.52
C MET A 62 -10.04 13.28 -15.14
N GLU A 63 -10.88 13.70 -16.09
CA GLU A 63 -12.00 14.60 -15.83
C GLU A 63 -13.00 13.99 -14.82
N GLU A 64 -13.38 12.72 -15.03
CA GLU A 64 -14.28 12.02 -14.13
C GLU A 64 -13.68 11.89 -12.72
N LEU A 65 -12.38 11.61 -12.63
CA LEU A 65 -11.67 11.55 -11.35
C LEU A 65 -11.70 12.90 -10.60
N VAL A 66 -11.53 14.02 -11.30
CA VAL A 66 -11.66 15.37 -10.70
C VAL A 66 -13.10 15.64 -10.26
N ASN A 67 -14.10 15.25 -11.06
CA ASN A 67 -15.51 15.43 -10.73
C ASN A 67 -15.93 14.59 -9.51
N ILE A 68 -15.47 13.35 -9.41
CA ILE A 68 -15.64 12.52 -8.20
C ILE A 68 -14.96 13.19 -7.01
N GLY A 69 -13.77 13.77 -7.19
CA GLY A 69 -13.10 14.56 -6.14
C GLY A 69 -13.93 15.72 -5.59
N LYS A 70 -14.60 16.49 -6.47
CA LYS A 70 -15.56 17.53 -6.06
C LYS A 70 -16.69 16.95 -5.22
N LYS A 71 -17.27 15.83 -5.67
CA LYS A 71 -18.38 15.16 -4.99
C LYS A 71 -17.98 14.63 -3.61
N LEU A 72 -16.78 14.08 -3.48
CA LEU A 72 -16.26 13.64 -2.19
C LEU A 72 -16.08 14.81 -1.23
N ASN A 73 -15.57 15.95 -1.70
CA ASN A 73 -15.47 17.15 -0.88
C ASN A 73 -16.88 17.65 -0.45
N GLU A 74 -17.83 17.73 -1.39
CA GLU A 74 -19.23 18.04 -1.07
C GLU A 74 -19.84 17.07 -0.06
N ALA A 75 -19.58 15.76 -0.17
CA ALA A 75 -20.07 14.75 0.76
C ALA A 75 -19.56 15.00 2.19
N VAL A 76 -18.29 15.42 2.31
CA VAL A 76 -17.66 15.70 3.60
C VAL A 76 -18.34 16.86 4.34
N PHE A 77 -18.58 17.97 3.65
CA PHE A 77 -19.06 19.21 4.29
C PHE A 77 -20.57 19.43 4.20
N TYR A 78 -21.20 18.99 3.12
CA TYR A 78 -22.61 19.29 2.82
C TYR A 78 -23.48 18.05 2.68
N GLY A 79 -22.87 16.90 2.44
CA GLY A 79 -23.58 15.68 2.07
C GLY A 79 -24.05 15.73 0.61
N ILE A 80 -24.17 14.56 0.00
CA ILE A 80 -24.63 14.41 -1.38
C ILE A 80 -25.69 13.31 -1.50
N ASN A 81 -26.44 13.32 -2.59
CA ASN A 81 -27.45 12.30 -2.90
C ASN A 81 -28.50 12.11 -1.78
N GLY A 82 -28.85 13.19 -1.09
CA GLY A 82 -29.83 13.19 0.01
C GLY A 82 -29.28 12.74 1.36
N ASN A 83 -27.98 12.44 1.45
CA ASN A 83 -27.32 12.11 2.71
C ASN A 83 -26.94 13.37 3.49
N GLN A 84 -26.76 13.22 4.80
CA GLN A 84 -26.21 14.26 5.66
C GLN A 84 -24.70 14.44 5.42
N PRO A 85 -24.11 15.59 5.75
CA PRO A 85 -22.65 15.76 5.77
C PRO A 85 -21.94 14.65 6.55
N VAL A 86 -20.81 14.16 6.04
CA VAL A 86 -19.98 13.19 6.77
C VAL A 86 -19.42 13.82 8.04
N LEU A 87 -18.96 15.07 7.98
CA LEU A 87 -18.55 15.82 9.15
C LEU A 87 -19.77 16.51 9.76
N THR A 88 -20.03 16.22 11.04
CA THR A 88 -21.03 16.97 11.80
C THR A 88 -20.63 18.45 11.90
N ALA A 89 -21.60 19.34 12.11
CA ALA A 89 -21.32 20.77 12.29
C ALA A 89 -20.27 21.05 13.39
N GLN A 90 -20.28 20.25 14.47
CA GLN A 90 -19.27 20.33 15.52
C GLN A 90 -17.87 19.98 15.01
N ARG A 91 -17.73 18.92 14.20
CA ARG A 91 -16.44 18.52 13.62
C ARG A 91 -15.95 19.50 12.57
N GLN A 92 -16.83 20.05 11.75
CA GLN A 92 -16.48 21.13 10.82
C GLN A 92 -15.99 22.38 11.55
N GLN A 93 -16.65 22.75 12.66
CA GLN A 93 -16.20 23.86 13.49
C GLN A 93 -14.85 23.55 14.16
N ALA A 94 -14.62 22.31 14.62
CA ALA A 94 -13.34 21.89 15.16
C ALA A 94 -12.24 21.96 14.10
N LEU A 95 -12.52 21.51 12.87
CA LEU A 95 -11.61 21.59 11.73
C LEU A 95 -11.23 23.04 11.42
N MET A 96 -12.21 23.95 11.39
CA MET A 96 -11.95 25.37 11.17
C MET A 96 -11.19 26.02 12.33
N ASN A 97 -11.56 25.72 13.58
CA ASN A 97 -10.92 26.34 14.75
C ASN A 97 -9.50 25.84 14.98
N LYS A 98 -9.28 24.54 14.75
CA LYS A 98 -8.01 23.87 15.02
C LYS A 98 -7.08 24.00 13.83
N PHE A 99 -7.58 23.76 12.62
CA PHE A 99 -6.78 23.68 11.41
C PHE A 99 -7.05 24.82 10.43
N HIS A 100 -7.92 25.80 10.72
CA HIS A 100 -8.25 26.87 9.76
C HIS A 100 -8.71 26.34 8.39
N LEU A 101 -9.26 25.12 8.38
CA LEU A 101 -9.76 24.45 7.19
C LEU A 101 -11.28 24.38 7.21
N ASP A 102 -11.87 24.75 6.08
CA ASP A 102 -13.29 24.63 5.79
C ASP A 102 -13.49 24.08 4.37
N PHE A 103 -14.73 24.11 3.88
CA PHE A 103 -15.01 23.72 2.50
C PHE A 103 -14.20 24.57 1.50
N GLY A 104 -14.06 25.88 1.74
CA GLY A 104 -13.29 26.79 0.90
C GLY A 104 -11.82 26.41 0.81
N GLY A 105 -11.21 26.10 1.96
CA GLY A 105 -9.82 25.65 2.06
C GLY A 105 -9.54 24.26 1.49
N THR A 106 -10.58 23.52 1.09
CA THR A 106 -10.46 22.20 0.48
C THR A 106 -10.91 22.17 -0.98
N ARG A 107 -11.14 23.32 -1.63
CA ARG A 107 -11.62 23.44 -3.03
C ARG A 107 -10.60 23.06 -4.10
N TRP A 108 -9.62 22.25 -3.76
CA TRP A 108 -8.58 21.80 -4.65
C TRP A 108 -9.07 21.12 -5.94
N PRO A 109 -10.20 20.36 -6.00
CA PRO A 109 -10.64 19.79 -7.27
C PRO A 109 -11.06 20.86 -8.28
N TRP A 110 -11.61 21.98 -7.79
CA TRP A 110 -11.95 23.14 -8.61
C TRP A 110 -10.68 23.83 -9.09
N THR A 111 -9.65 23.96 -8.26
CA THR A 111 -8.36 24.53 -8.67
C THR A 111 -7.71 23.73 -9.79
N ILE A 112 -7.77 22.38 -9.78
CA ILE A 112 -7.28 21.58 -10.92
C ILE A 112 -8.06 21.93 -12.17
N GLU A 113 -9.38 21.88 -12.09
CA GLU A 113 -10.25 22.12 -13.24
C GLU A 113 -9.96 23.50 -13.83
N GLU A 114 -9.86 24.52 -12.98
CA GLU A 114 -9.51 25.88 -13.37
C GLU A 114 -8.11 25.94 -14.02
N TYR A 115 -7.10 25.28 -13.43
CA TYR A 115 -5.75 25.24 -13.96
C TYR A 115 -5.68 24.54 -15.33
N VAL A 116 -6.21 23.32 -15.39
CA VAL A 116 -6.25 22.45 -16.58
C VAL A 116 -7.00 23.12 -17.74
N ASN A 117 -8.06 23.87 -17.44
CA ASN A 117 -8.81 24.60 -18.46
C ASN A 117 -8.17 25.94 -18.87
N SER A 118 -7.23 26.47 -18.10
CA SER A 118 -6.56 27.75 -18.38
C SER A 118 -5.12 27.61 -18.90
N HIS A 119 -4.52 26.42 -18.78
CA HIS A 119 -3.15 26.14 -19.19
C HIS A 119 -3.11 25.06 -20.28
N GLN A 120 -1.98 24.99 -20.98
CA GLN A 120 -1.73 23.99 -22.01
C GLN A 120 -0.37 23.34 -21.75
N SER A 121 -0.27 22.06 -22.08
CA SER A 121 0.99 21.32 -22.10
C SER A 121 1.13 20.59 -23.42
N GLY A 122 2.32 20.60 -24.02
CA GLY A 122 2.56 20.00 -25.33
C GLY A 122 1.66 20.54 -26.46
N GLY A 123 1.09 21.75 -26.31
CA GLY A 123 0.13 22.34 -27.24
C GLY A 123 -1.30 21.80 -27.13
N GLN A 124 -1.59 20.96 -26.14
CA GLN A 124 -2.92 20.43 -25.84
C GLN A 124 -3.54 21.20 -24.67
N ALA A 125 -4.85 21.44 -24.72
CA ALA A 125 -5.62 22.12 -23.69
C ALA A 125 -6.47 21.12 -22.88
N GLY A 126 -6.98 21.55 -21.73
CA GLY A 126 -7.86 20.72 -20.92
C GLY A 126 -7.18 19.45 -20.43
N TYR A 127 -7.97 18.41 -20.16
CA TYR A 127 -7.46 17.17 -19.59
C TYR A 127 -6.53 16.39 -20.54
N ASP A 128 -6.61 16.62 -21.86
CA ASP A 128 -5.60 16.09 -22.80
C ASP A 128 -4.22 16.71 -22.52
N GLY A 129 -4.17 18.03 -22.31
CA GLY A 129 -2.95 18.73 -21.88
C GLY A 129 -2.42 18.20 -20.56
N PHE A 130 -3.28 17.97 -19.58
CA PHE A 130 -2.87 17.37 -18.30
C PHE A 130 -2.31 15.95 -18.48
N VAL A 131 -2.98 15.08 -19.23
CA VAL A 131 -2.49 13.71 -19.46
C VAL A 131 -1.16 13.73 -20.21
N ASN A 132 -0.95 14.69 -21.11
CA ASN A 132 0.33 14.90 -21.78
C ASN A 132 1.44 15.32 -20.80
N SER A 133 1.13 16.22 -19.86
CA SER A 133 2.11 16.76 -18.92
C SER A 133 2.66 15.73 -17.94
N VAL A 134 1.87 14.71 -17.57
CA VAL A 134 2.28 13.65 -16.64
C VAL A 134 3.02 12.47 -17.28
N GLN A 135 3.08 12.41 -18.62
CA GLN A 135 3.69 11.27 -19.33
C GLN A 135 5.17 11.05 -18.93
N PRO A 136 5.60 9.84 -18.57
CA PRO A 136 6.96 9.59 -18.08
C PRO A 136 8.07 9.97 -19.08
N VAL A 137 7.78 9.86 -20.39
CA VAL A 137 8.77 10.07 -21.47
C VAL A 137 8.98 11.55 -21.78
N ASN A 138 7.98 12.39 -21.56
CA ASN A 138 7.95 13.79 -21.97
C ASN A 138 7.28 14.68 -20.92
N ARG A 139 7.51 14.37 -19.64
CA ARG A 139 6.88 15.05 -18.51
C ARG A 139 7.15 16.55 -18.57
N ASP A 140 6.10 17.34 -18.50
CA ASP A 140 6.17 18.80 -18.52
C ASP A 140 6.29 19.31 -17.08
N LEU A 141 7.53 19.42 -16.60
CA LEU A 141 7.83 19.82 -15.24
C LEU A 141 7.35 21.25 -14.94
N ASP A 142 7.41 22.16 -15.91
CA ASP A 142 6.98 23.55 -15.74
C ASP A 142 5.46 23.63 -15.53
N TYR A 143 4.69 22.87 -16.33
CA TYR A 143 3.24 22.76 -16.15
C TYR A 143 2.88 22.15 -14.78
N LEU A 144 3.55 21.06 -14.40
CA LEU A 144 3.25 20.39 -13.12
C LEU A 144 3.68 21.23 -11.91
N ALA A 145 4.80 21.94 -11.99
CA ALA A 145 5.25 22.89 -10.97
C ALA A 145 4.29 24.09 -10.87
N GLY A 146 3.74 24.57 -11.98
CA GLY A 146 2.72 25.61 -11.99
C GLY A 146 1.40 25.17 -11.35
N LEU A 147 0.95 23.95 -11.67
CA LEU A 147 -0.23 23.35 -11.02
C LEU A 147 -0.02 23.21 -9.52
N TYR A 148 1.15 22.73 -9.10
CA TYR A 148 1.53 22.61 -7.70
C TYR A 148 1.38 23.95 -6.95
N GLU A 149 1.98 25.01 -7.49
CA GLU A 149 1.93 26.33 -6.88
C GLU A 149 0.49 26.85 -6.73
N GLN A 150 -0.37 26.63 -7.73
CA GLN A 150 -1.77 27.04 -7.64
C GLN A 150 -2.55 26.28 -6.57
N LEU A 151 -2.29 24.99 -6.43
CA LEU A 151 -2.89 24.18 -5.37
C LEU A 151 -2.40 24.62 -3.99
N ARG A 152 -1.11 24.92 -3.85
CA ARG A 152 -0.52 25.50 -2.63
C ARG A 152 -1.14 26.84 -2.27
N LEU A 153 -1.41 27.68 -3.26
CA LEU A 153 -2.02 29.00 -3.07
C LEU A 153 -3.53 28.94 -2.74
N THR A 154 -4.18 27.81 -3.02
CA THR A 154 -5.60 27.59 -2.68
C THR A 154 -5.81 27.40 -1.18
N LEU A 155 -4.78 26.93 -0.46
CA LEU A 155 -4.88 26.76 0.98
C LEU A 155 -5.01 28.09 1.73
N PRO A 156 -5.81 28.13 2.81
CA PRO A 156 -5.88 29.30 3.68
C PRO A 156 -4.50 29.69 4.19
N ASN A 157 -4.17 30.98 4.12
CA ASN A 157 -2.86 31.46 4.56
C ASN A 157 -2.58 31.09 6.03
N ASP A 158 -3.59 31.22 6.89
CA ASP A 158 -3.48 30.93 8.32
C ASP A 158 -3.20 29.44 8.58
N TYR A 159 -3.79 28.53 7.79
CA TYR A 159 -3.47 27.10 7.87
C TYR A 159 -2.00 26.84 7.55
N ARG A 160 -1.48 27.42 6.46
CA ARG A 160 -0.08 27.26 6.06
C ARG A 160 0.90 27.80 7.11
N VAL A 161 0.53 28.90 7.79
CA VAL A 161 1.33 29.49 8.87
C VAL A 161 1.32 28.57 10.10
N GLU A 162 0.14 28.13 10.55
CA GLU A 162 -0.01 27.26 11.72
C GLU A 162 0.72 25.92 11.59
N MET A 163 0.71 25.31 10.39
CA MET A 163 1.42 24.06 10.13
C MET A 163 2.91 24.14 10.46
N ASN A 164 3.58 25.20 10.02
CA ASN A 164 5.02 25.36 10.19
C ASN A 164 5.36 25.90 11.59
N ASP A 165 4.70 26.99 11.99
CA ASP A 165 5.09 27.74 13.18
C ASP A 165 4.56 27.08 14.46
N THR A 166 3.33 26.55 14.41
CA THR A 166 2.66 25.97 15.58
C THR A 166 2.84 24.47 15.63
N TRP A 167 2.46 23.73 14.58
CA TRP A 167 2.46 22.26 14.62
C TRP A 167 3.82 21.65 14.34
N ARG A 168 4.76 22.38 13.73
CA ARG A 168 6.09 21.86 13.37
C ARG A 168 6.03 20.60 12.51
N TRP A 169 5.00 20.47 11.67
CA TRP A 169 4.92 19.38 10.72
C TRP A 169 5.62 19.83 9.44
N GLY A 170 6.86 19.40 9.23
CA GLY A 170 7.70 19.85 8.12
C GLY A 170 7.26 19.32 6.76
N GLU A 171 7.74 19.93 5.68
CA GLU A 171 7.36 19.59 4.30
C GLU A 171 7.77 18.17 3.90
N ILE A 172 8.92 17.70 4.41
CA ILE A 172 9.43 16.36 4.13
C ILE A 172 8.54 15.32 4.81
N GLU A 173 8.23 15.50 6.09
CA GLU A 173 7.38 14.59 6.85
C GLU A 173 5.97 14.52 6.29
N GLN A 174 5.46 15.65 5.83
CA GLN A 174 4.20 15.76 5.12
C GLN A 174 4.23 14.93 3.84
N LEU A 175 5.17 15.22 2.94
CA LEU A 175 5.32 14.50 1.68
C LEU A 175 5.47 12.99 1.91
N GLU A 176 6.27 12.58 2.91
CA GLU A 176 6.44 11.18 3.28
C GLU A 176 5.16 10.54 3.82
N PHE A 177 4.43 11.19 4.73
CA PHE A 177 3.14 10.69 5.23
C PHE A 177 2.20 10.36 4.07
N PHE A 178 2.07 11.30 3.13
CA PHE A 178 1.14 11.16 2.03
C PHE A 178 1.60 10.12 1.01
N ILE A 179 2.91 10.03 0.71
CA ILE A 179 3.48 8.95 -0.11
C ILE A 179 3.22 7.58 0.52
N GLN A 180 3.35 7.46 1.84
CA GLN A 180 3.12 6.18 2.53
C GLN A 180 1.64 5.82 2.64
N MET A 181 0.78 6.81 2.93
CA MET A 181 -0.67 6.62 2.91
C MET A 181 -1.14 6.19 1.52
N PHE A 182 -0.61 6.80 0.46
CA PHE A 182 -0.83 6.41 -0.92
C PHE A 182 -0.43 4.94 -1.20
N LYS A 183 0.69 4.48 -0.64
CA LYS A 183 1.17 3.10 -0.81
C LYS A 183 0.36 2.04 -0.05
N GLN A 184 -0.40 2.45 0.96
CA GLN A 184 -1.09 1.50 1.86
C GLN A 184 -2.61 1.50 1.67
N LEU A 185 -3.16 2.50 0.98
CA LEU A 185 -4.58 2.57 0.71
C LEU A 185 -4.94 1.64 -0.46
N LYS A 186 -5.91 0.77 -0.21
CA LYS A 186 -6.44 -0.21 -1.16
C LYS A 186 -7.95 -0.06 -1.26
N ILE A 187 -8.53 -0.60 -2.32
CA ILE A 187 -9.97 -0.76 -2.42
C ILE A 187 -10.28 -2.23 -2.68
N ASP A 188 -11.27 -2.76 -1.97
CA ASP A 188 -11.78 -4.12 -2.21
C ASP A 188 -12.64 -4.17 -3.49
N ALA A 189 -12.99 -5.38 -3.92
CA ALA A 189 -13.85 -5.58 -5.10
C ALA A 189 -15.26 -4.93 -4.97
N ALA A 190 -15.68 -4.57 -3.76
CA ALA A 190 -16.96 -3.91 -3.48
C ALA A 190 -16.85 -2.37 -3.43
N GLY A 191 -15.67 -1.81 -3.67
CA GLY A 191 -15.46 -0.36 -3.64
C GLY A 191 -15.20 0.22 -2.25
N ASN A 192 -15.01 -0.63 -1.23
CA ASN A 192 -14.70 -0.15 0.11
C ASN A 192 -13.22 0.16 0.22
N ILE A 193 -12.88 1.30 0.83
CA ILE A 193 -11.49 1.60 1.16
C ILE A 193 -11.01 0.66 2.25
N ILE A 194 -9.88 0.00 1.99
CA ILE A 194 -9.05 -0.67 2.97
C ILE A 194 -7.87 0.25 3.28
N CYS A 195 -7.86 0.87 4.46
CA CYS A 195 -6.71 1.63 4.96
C CYS A 195 -5.94 0.79 6.00
N ALA A 196 -5.41 -0.37 5.59
CA ALA A 196 -4.60 -1.17 6.50
C ALA A 196 -3.41 -0.33 6.99
N ASN A 197 -3.25 -0.19 8.31
CA ASN A 197 -2.25 0.63 8.98
C ASN A 197 -2.39 2.16 8.90
N PHE A 198 -3.58 2.70 8.57
CA PHE A 198 -3.83 4.15 8.60
C PHE A 198 -3.38 4.79 9.93
N ASP A 199 -3.78 4.19 11.06
CA ASP A 199 -3.45 4.70 12.38
C ASP A 199 -1.93 4.68 12.65
N ALA A 200 -1.23 3.65 12.17
CA ALA A 200 0.22 3.53 12.30
C ALA A 200 0.96 4.57 11.46
N LEU A 201 0.46 4.89 10.26
CA LEU A 201 0.99 5.97 9.44
C LEU A 201 0.78 7.34 10.08
N VAL A 202 -0.42 7.57 10.62
CA VAL A 202 -0.72 8.79 11.38
C VAL A 202 0.22 8.91 12.59
N ASP A 203 0.43 7.82 13.32
CA ASP A 203 1.35 7.82 14.46
C ASP A 203 2.78 8.15 14.02
N GLN A 204 3.26 7.51 12.96
CA GLN A 204 4.64 7.63 12.50
C GLN A 204 4.95 9.00 11.89
N TYR A 205 4.04 9.54 11.07
CA TYR A 205 4.35 10.69 10.21
C TYR A 205 3.54 11.96 10.53
N ILE A 206 2.59 11.90 11.46
CA ILE A 206 1.94 13.10 12.00
C ILE A 206 2.30 13.24 13.47
N ILE A 207 1.94 12.27 14.29
CA ILE A 207 2.01 12.42 15.76
C ILE A 207 3.45 12.39 16.26
N ALA A 208 4.30 11.49 15.74
CA ALA A 208 5.68 11.37 16.20
C ALA A 208 6.58 12.56 15.79
N VAL A 209 6.17 13.33 14.78
CA VAL A 209 6.99 14.37 14.15
C VAL A 209 6.40 15.77 14.23
N SER A 210 5.18 15.93 14.77
CA SER A 210 4.51 17.23 14.92
C SER A 210 3.94 17.40 16.34
N LYS A 211 3.35 18.57 16.62
CA LYS A 211 2.58 18.83 17.84
C LYS A 211 1.11 18.43 17.72
N ILE A 212 0.69 17.88 16.58
CA ILE A 212 -0.69 17.38 16.38
C ILE A 212 -0.83 16.10 17.18
N THR A 213 -1.87 16.02 18.00
CA THR A 213 -2.16 14.85 18.83
C THR A 213 -3.23 13.96 18.19
N ARG A 214 -3.34 12.71 18.64
CA ARG A 214 -4.45 11.83 18.23
C ARG A 214 -5.81 12.46 18.56
N GLN A 215 -5.93 13.10 19.72
CA GLN A 215 -7.16 13.78 20.13
C GLN A 215 -7.55 14.88 19.13
N ASP A 216 -6.59 15.65 18.61
CA ASP A 216 -6.86 16.70 17.62
C ASP A 216 -7.45 16.13 16.33
N LEU A 217 -6.94 14.98 15.89
CA LEU A 217 -7.41 14.28 14.70
C LEU A 217 -8.79 13.63 14.92
N GLU A 218 -9.03 13.06 16.09
CA GLU A 218 -10.32 12.50 16.49
C GLU A 218 -11.42 13.56 16.60
N GLU A 219 -11.08 14.74 17.14
CA GLU A 219 -11.99 15.88 17.30
C GLU A 219 -12.51 16.39 15.94
N VAL A 220 -11.68 16.34 14.91
CA VAL A 220 -12.07 16.70 13.53
C VAL A 220 -12.59 15.51 12.72
N GLY A 221 -12.57 14.31 13.29
CA GLY A 221 -13.06 13.09 12.65
C GLY A 221 -12.11 12.51 11.59
N PHE A 222 -10.84 12.90 11.56
CA PHE A 222 -9.85 12.42 10.60
C PHE A 222 -9.53 10.94 10.84
N SER A 223 -10.11 10.08 10.01
CA SER A 223 -10.04 8.62 10.15
C SER A 223 -10.36 7.93 8.83
N CYS A 224 -9.97 6.65 8.69
CA CYS A 224 -10.38 5.84 7.53
C CYS A 224 -11.92 5.81 7.37
N ALA A 225 -12.67 5.80 8.47
CA ALA A 225 -14.13 5.80 8.48
C ALA A 225 -14.75 7.06 7.84
N MET A 226 -14.10 8.22 7.98
CA MET A 226 -14.54 9.46 7.32
C MET A 226 -14.51 9.30 5.78
N PHE A 227 -13.43 8.75 5.24
CA PHE A 227 -13.30 8.54 3.80
C PHE A 227 -14.29 7.49 3.30
N GLN A 228 -14.46 6.39 4.03
CA GLN A 228 -15.46 5.37 3.72
C GLN A 228 -16.87 5.96 3.72
N ALA A 229 -17.21 6.80 4.69
CA ALA A 229 -18.50 7.48 4.75
C ALA A 229 -18.72 8.42 3.56
N ALA A 230 -17.70 9.15 3.11
CA ALA A 230 -17.79 10.03 1.95
C ALA A 230 -18.03 9.24 0.64
N ILE A 231 -17.25 8.18 0.41
CA ILE A 231 -17.45 7.28 -0.74
C ILE A 231 -18.81 6.60 -0.69
N GLY A 232 -19.28 6.23 0.50
CA GLY A 232 -20.59 5.62 0.71
C GLY A 232 -21.74 6.50 0.21
N GLN A 233 -21.56 7.81 0.11
CA GLN A 233 -22.58 8.73 -0.42
C GLN A 233 -22.57 8.85 -1.96
N LEU A 234 -21.52 8.37 -2.65
CA LEU A 234 -21.48 8.36 -4.11
C LEU A 234 -22.57 7.43 -4.67
N THR A 235 -23.09 7.78 -5.86
CA THR A 235 -23.97 6.89 -6.62
C THR A 235 -23.23 5.61 -7.04
N ASP A 236 -23.97 4.55 -7.36
CA ASP A 236 -23.37 3.29 -7.83
C ASP A 236 -22.51 3.51 -9.08
N GLN A 237 -22.95 4.38 -10.00
CA GLN A 237 -22.20 4.73 -11.20
C GLN A 237 -20.87 5.42 -10.84
N GLN A 238 -20.91 6.48 -10.05
CA GLN A 238 -19.70 7.20 -9.60
C GLN A 238 -18.73 6.30 -8.84
N ARG A 239 -19.26 5.36 -8.05
CA ARG A 239 -18.45 4.39 -7.33
C ARG A 239 -17.78 3.40 -8.29
N ASN A 240 -18.50 2.91 -9.29
CA ASN A 240 -17.94 2.03 -10.31
C ASN A 240 -16.89 2.76 -11.15
N ASP A 241 -17.15 4.01 -11.55
CA ASP A 241 -16.19 4.83 -12.30
C ASP A 241 -14.92 5.08 -11.46
N LEU A 242 -15.10 5.40 -10.18
CA LEU A 242 -13.99 5.49 -9.23
C LEU A 242 -13.22 4.16 -9.21
N ILE A 243 -13.87 3.02 -8.98
CA ILE A 243 -13.22 1.70 -8.94
C ILE A 243 -12.43 1.42 -10.22
N GLU A 244 -13.00 1.65 -11.41
CA GLU A 244 -12.33 1.35 -12.68
C GLU A 244 -11.12 2.25 -12.94
N ILE A 245 -11.22 3.54 -12.62
CA ILE A 245 -10.08 4.47 -12.65
C ILE A 245 -8.98 3.94 -11.73
N LEU A 246 -9.37 3.59 -10.51
CA LEU A 246 -8.50 3.11 -9.46
C LEU A 246 -7.88 1.72 -9.73
N LYS A 247 -8.53 0.86 -10.53
CA LYS A 247 -7.97 -0.38 -11.07
C LYS A 247 -6.82 -0.09 -12.03
N LYS A 248 -7.00 0.85 -12.96
CA LYS A 248 -5.96 1.22 -13.94
C LYS A 248 -4.72 1.79 -13.27
N LEU A 249 -4.95 2.53 -12.20
CA LEU A 249 -3.87 3.07 -11.41
C LEU A 249 -3.13 1.93 -10.63
N GLY A 250 -3.77 0.80 -10.33
CA GLY A 250 -3.09 -0.44 -9.88
C GLY A 250 -3.22 -0.69 -8.38
N THR A 251 -4.44 -0.65 -7.87
CA THR A 251 -4.64 -0.49 -6.42
C THR A 251 -5.93 -1.02 -5.84
N VAL A 252 -6.79 -1.49 -6.72
CA VAL A 252 -7.72 -2.51 -6.27
C VAL A 252 -6.86 -3.69 -5.84
N GLU A 253 -7.17 -4.31 -4.70
CA GLU A 253 -6.66 -5.64 -4.45
C GLU A 253 -7.11 -6.48 -5.65
N GLY A 254 -6.21 -6.74 -6.59
CA GLY A 254 -6.39 -7.79 -7.57
C GLY A 254 -6.78 -9.09 -6.86
N ALA A 255 -7.19 -10.08 -7.64
CA ALA A 255 -7.57 -11.40 -7.15
C ALA A 255 -6.74 -11.86 -5.94
N GLY A 256 -7.40 -12.45 -4.96
CA GLY A 256 -6.79 -12.84 -3.71
C GLY A 256 -6.82 -14.35 -3.53
N ILE A 257 -5.91 -14.86 -2.71
CA ILE A 257 -6.03 -16.20 -2.14
C ILE A 257 -5.86 -16.15 -0.65
N TYR A 258 -6.57 -17.04 0.05
CA TYR A 258 -6.34 -17.29 1.46
C TYR A 258 -6.42 -18.78 1.74
N GLY A 259 -5.81 -19.22 2.83
CA GLY A 259 -5.81 -20.64 3.17
C GLY A 259 -5.01 -20.93 4.43
N TYR A 260 -4.67 -22.20 4.57
CA TYR A 260 -3.88 -22.69 5.69
C TYR A 260 -2.71 -23.51 5.15
N VAL A 261 -1.52 -23.22 5.67
CA VAL A 261 -0.33 -24.06 5.50
C VAL A 261 0.05 -24.64 6.85
N TYR A 262 0.15 -25.96 6.90
CA TYR A 262 0.50 -26.71 8.09
C TYR A 262 1.91 -27.28 7.96
N LEU A 263 2.59 -27.37 9.09
CA LEU A 263 3.80 -28.17 9.21
C LEU A 263 3.37 -29.55 9.66
N GLU A 264 3.88 -30.58 8.99
CA GLU A 264 3.60 -31.95 9.36
C GLU A 264 3.97 -32.25 10.81
N LYS A 265 3.05 -32.92 11.48
CA LYS A 265 3.31 -33.60 12.75
C LYS A 265 3.80 -35.03 12.48
N VAL A 266 5.12 -35.20 12.44
CA VAL A 266 5.78 -36.48 12.07
C VAL A 266 5.42 -37.60 13.05
N SER A 267 5.41 -37.33 14.35
CA SER A 267 4.98 -38.29 15.37
C SER A 267 3.75 -37.79 16.11
N GLN A 268 2.75 -38.65 16.31
CA GLN A 268 1.55 -38.30 17.08
C GLN A 268 1.85 -37.91 18.54
N ALA A 269 2.96 -38.40 19.10
CA ALA A 269 3.38 -38.07 20.45
C ALA A 269 4.06 -36.70 20.57
N ASP A 270 4.46 -36.09 19.44
CA ASP A 270 5.07 -34.76 19.45
C ASP A 270 4.03 -33.69 19.81
N PRO A 271 4.45 -32.55 20.39
CA PRO A 271 3.58 -31.38 20.50
C PRO A 271 3.10 -30.94 19.11
N GLU A 272 1.99 -30.22 19.06
CA GLU A 272 1.53 -29.64 17.80
C GLU A 272 2.58 -28.65 17.27
N PRO A 273 2.98 -28.74 15.99
CA PRO A 273 3.92 -27.80 15.42
C PRO A 273 3.37 -26.37 15.45
N ASN A 274 4.25 -25.39 15.68
CA ASN A 274 3.90 -24.00 15.41
C ASN A 274 3.89 -23.78 13.90
N HIS A 275 2.72 -23.53 13.32
CA HIS A 275 2.58 -23.38 11.87
C HIS A 275 2.95 -21.97 11.35
N ALA A 276 3.43 -21.08 12.22
CA ALA A 276 3.91 -19.76 11.82
C ALA A 276 5.21 -19.80 11.00
N GLY A 277 5.41 -18.76 10.21
CA GLY A 277 6.71 -18.52 9.57
C GLY A 277 6.98 -19.38 8.35
N SER A 278 5.94 -19.94 7.72
CA SER A 278 6.05 -20.47 6.36
C SER A 278 5.88 -19.31 5.38
N GLU A 279 6.68 -19.29 4.32
CA GLU A 279 6.65 -18.28 3.28
C GLU A 279 5.74 -18.76 2.13
N ILE A 280 4.81 -17.91 1.72
CA ILE A 280 3.89 -18.18 0.62
C ILE A 280 4.19 -17.17 -0.48
N LYS A 281 4.59 -17.63 -1.66
CA LYS A 281 4.94 -16.78 -2.81
C LYS A 281 3.99 -17.06 -3.96
N ALA A 282 3.44 -16.01 -4.56
CA ALA A 282 2.77 -16.12 -5.85
C ALA A 282 3.76 -15.78 -6.96
N GLU A 283 3.87 -16.67 -7.95
CA GLU A 283 4.77 -16.56 -9.10
C GLU A 283 4.01 -16.57 -10.42
N ILE A 284 4.41 -15.67 -11.32
CA ILE A 284 3.90 -15.56 -12.69
C ILE A 284 5.10 -15.37 -13.60
N ASN A 285 5.23 -16.22 -14.62
CA ASN A 285 6.38 -16.21 -15.54
C ASN A 285 7.74 -16.24 -14.79
N ASN A 286 7.83 -17.07 -13.74
CA ASN A 286 9.00 -17.23 -12.86
C ASN A 286 9.42 -15.93 -12.13
N GLN A 287 8.49 -15.00 -11.93
CA GLN A 287 8.69 -13.82 -11.10
C GLN A 287 7.71 -13.83 -9.94
N VAL A 288 8.22 -13.66 -8.73
CA VAL A 288 7.40 -13.44 -7.53
C VAL A 288 6.66 -12.11 -7.69
N VAL A 289 5.33 -12.17 -7.63
CA VAL A 289 4.42 -11.02 -7.74
C VAL A 289 3.78 -10.62 -6.41
N ALA A 290 3.70 -11.54 -5.45
CA ALA A 290 3.25 -11.28 -4.08
C ALA A 290 3.83 -12.32 -3.11
N SER A 291 3.92 -11.97 -1.83
CA SER A 291 4.40 -12.87 -0.77
C SER A 291 3.71 -12.61 0.57
N ALA A 292 3.55 -13.67 1.37
CA ALA A 292 2.99 -13.61 2.72
C ALA A 292 3.70 -14.59 3.65
N ILE A 293 3.52 -14.40 4.97
CA ILE A 293 4.02 -15.28 6.01
C ILE A 293 2.84 -15.85 6.80
N SER A 294 2.84 -17.16 7.06
CA SER A 294 1.77 -17.80 7.83
C SER A 294 1.78 -17.41 9.32
N ALA A 295 0.58 -17.30 9.90
CA ALA A 295 0.37 -17.14 11.34
C ALA A 295 0.55 -18.48 12.10
N SER A 296 0.49 -18.45 13.44
CA SER A 296 0.70 -19.65 14.28
C SER A 296 -0.28 -20.79 14.05
N ASN A 297 -1.48 -20.48 13.56
CA ASN A 297 -2.49 -21.46 13.15
C ASN A 297 -2.36 -21.89 11.67
N GLY A 298 -1.33 -21.42 10.96
CA GLY A 298 -1.09 -21.72 9.55
C GLY A 298 -1.82 -20.80 8.58
N TYR A 299 -2.65 -19.88 9.06
CA TYR A 299 -3.43 -18.99 8.19
C TYR A 299 -2.53 -18.04 7.41
N TYR A 300 -2.86 -17.80 6.14
CA TYR A 300 -2.23 -16.79 5.30
C TYR A 300 -3.25 -16.14 4.36
N THR A 301 -2.90 -14.96 3.86
CA THR A 301 -3.61 -14.26 2.79
C THR A 301 -2.62 -13.64 1.83
N LEU A 302 -2.93 -13.68 0.54
CA LEU A 302 -2.24 -12.98 -0.53
C LEU A 302 -3.29 -12.20 -1.32
N SER A 303 -3.10 -10.89 -1.46
CA SER A 303 -3.99 -10.03 -2.23
C SER A 303 -3.23 -9.33 -3.35
N GLY A 304 -3.95 -8.73 -4.30
CA GLY A 304 -3.30 -8.01 -5.39
C GLY A 304 -2.80 -8.90 -6.53
N LEU A 305 -3.24 -10.15 -6.63
CA LEU A 305 -2.82 -11.05 -7.70
C LEU A 305 -3.54 -10.68 -9.00
N PRO A 306 -2.86 -10.69 -10.15
CA PRO A 306 -3.54 -10.51 -11.42
C PRO A 306 -4.41 -11.73 -11.74
N ALA A 307 -5.48 -11.50 -12.50
CA ALA A 307 -6.30 -12.58 -13.04
C ALA A 307 -5.48 -13.47 -13.99
N GLY A 308 -5.83 -14.75 -14.06
CA GLY A 308 -5.16 -15.74 -14.89
C GLY A 308 -4.47 -16.83 -14.07
N ALA A 309 -3.52 -17.52 -14.70
CA ALA A 309 -2.78 -18.60 -14.07
C ALA A 309 -1.58 -18.05 -13.30
N CYS A 310 -1.44 -18.46 -12.04
CA CYS A 310 -0.26 -18.24 -11.22
C CYS A 310 0.13 -19.55 -10.52
N GLN A 311 1.36 -19.60 -10.02
CA GLN A 311 1.87 -20.69 -9.21
C GLN A 311 2.10 -20.20 -7.80
N ILE A 312 1.63 -20.93 -6.80
CA ILE A 312 1.81 -20.59 -5.40
C ILE A 312 2.82 -21.55 -4.79
N SER A 313 3.98 -21.05 -4.41
CA SER A 313 5.01 -21.78 -3.68
C SER A 313 4.81 -21.59 -2.19
N PHE A 314 4.89 -22.71 -1.45
CA PHE A 314 4.86 -22.77 0.01
C PHE A 314 6.20 -23.32 0.48
N ASP A 315 6.93 -22.53 1.26
CA ASP A 315 8.28 -22.85 1.71
C ASP A 315 8.48 -22.51 3.20
N LYS A 316 9.54 -23.03 3.80
CA LYS A 316 10.03 -22.59 5.10
C LYS A 316 11.54 -22.38 5.04
N ALA A 317 11.96 -21.19 5.45
CA ALA A 317 13.35 -20.71 5.31
C ALA A 317 14.41 -21.52 6.08
N ASP A 318 14.02 -22.50 6.91
CA ASP A 318 14.94 -23.35 7.67
C ASP A 318 15.36 -24.64 6.93
N TRP A 319 15.05 -24.78 5.64
CA TRP A 319 15.51 -25.85 4.72
C TRP A 319 15.29 -27.28 5.21
N SER A 320 14.44 -27.50 6.21
CA SER A 320 14.09 -28.83 6.68
C SER A 320 12.80 -29.35 6.05
N TRP A 321 12.10 -28.52 5.28
CA TRP A 321 10.76 -28.77 4.78
C TRP A 321 10.74 -28.76 3.27
N LYS A 322 10.03 -29.73 2.69
CA LYS A 322 9.84 -29.83 1.26
C LYS A 322 8.93 -28.70 0.78
N GLU A 323 9.45 -27.89 -0.13
CA GLU A 323 8.69 -26.85 -0.84
C GLU A 323 7.53 -27.49 -1.63
N VAL A 324 6.36 -26.86 -1.60
CA VAL A 324 5.17 -27.29 -2.34
C VAL A 324 4.73 -26.21 -3.30
N ASP A 325 4.59 -26.59 -4.57
CA ASP A 325 4.12 -25.73 -5.66
C ASP A 325 2.69 -26.08 -6.05
N THR A 326 1.77 -25.12 -6.02
CA THR A 326 0.36 -25.31 -6.40
C THR A 326 -0.06 -24.36 -7.52
N PRO A 327 -0.50 -24.86 -8.69
CA PRO A 327 -1.05 -24.01 -9.73
C PRO A 327 -2.43 -23.49 -9.32
N VAL A 328 -2.69 -22.22 -9.55
CA VAL A 328 -3.96 -21.56 -9.28
C VAL A 328 -4.40 -20.79 -10.50
N SER A 329 -5.67 -20.88 -10.84
CA SER A 329 -6.32 -19.96 -11.78
C SER A 329 -7.30 -19.09 -11.01
N LEU A 330 -7.16 -17.78 -11.21
CA LEU A 330 -7.99 -16.75 -10.62
C LEU A 330 -8.76 -16.01 -11.70
N GLY A 331 -10.06 -15.87 -11.49
CA GLY A 331 -10.90 -14.92 -12.21
C GLY A 331 -10.51 -13.48 -11.86
N GLN A 332 -11.06 -12.54 -12.63
CA GLN A 332 -10.90 -11.12 -12.34
C GLN A 332 -11.49 -10.81 -10.95
N ASP A 333 -10.67 -10.20 -10.09
CA ASP A 333 -11.01 -9.81 -8.72
C ASP A 333 -11.50 -10.98 -7.83
N GLU A 334 -11.24 -12.24 -8.21
CA GLU A 334 -11.66 -13.42 -7.44
C GLU A 334 -10.86 -13.54 -6.14
N VAL A 335 -11.53 -13.66 -5.00
CA VAL A 335 -10.91 -14.12 -3.75
C VAL A 335 -11.18 -15.61 -3.58
N LYS A 336 -10.12 -16.41 -3.67
CA LYS A 336 -10.22 -17.87 -3.68
C LYS A 336 -9.64 -18.50 -2.42
N GLN A 337 -10.45 -19.31 -1.75
CA GLN A 337 -9.94 -20.17 -0.68
C GLN A 337 -9.15 -21.33 -1.29
N MET A 338 -7.92 -21.50 -0.83
CA MET A 338 -7.06 -22.63 -1.18
C MET A 338 -7.36 -23.82 -0.29
N ALA A 339 -7.19 -25.03 -0.85
CA ALA A 339 -7.14 -26.24 -0.05
C ALA A 339 -5.95 -26.15 0.93
N PRO A 340 -6.08 -26.67 2.17
CA PRO A 340 -4.97 -26.66 3.10
C PRO A 340 -3.76 -27.42 2.55
N VAL A 341 -2.58 -26.84 2.72
CA VAL A 341 -1.30 -27.45 2.33
C VAL A 341 -0.58 -27.95 3.57
N THR A 342 0.10 -29.09 3.48
CA THR A 342 0.96 -29.58 4.57
C THR A 342 2.38 -29.74 4.04
N LEU A 343 3.31 -28.96 4.59
CA LEU A 343 4.73 -29.08 4.33
C LEU A 343 5.27 -30.30 5.08
N ARG A 344 6.04 -31.12 4.37
CA ARG A 344 6.59 -32.37 4.87
C ARG A 344 8.04 -32.17 5.26
N LEU A 345 8.42 -32.67 6.43
CA LEU A 345 9.79 -32.60 6.90
C LEU A 345 10.66 -33.56 6.08
N GLY A 346 11.77 -33.11 5.49
CA GLY A 346 12.76 -34.04 4.95
C GLY A 346 13.63 -33.61 3.77
N ASP A 347 13.37 -32.46 3.14
CA ASP A 347 14.18 -31.95 2.01
C ASP A 347 15.39 -31.20 2.56
N MET A 348 16.40 -31.94 3.00
CA MET A 348 17.53 -31.45 3.79
C MET A 348 18.65 -30.88 2.93
N ASN A 349 18.67 -31.19 1.63
CA ASN A 349 19.65 -30.66 0.69
C ASN A 349 19.05 -29.60 -0.26
N SER A 350 17.76 -29.27 -0.10
CA SER A 350 17.03 -28.26 -0.88
C SER A 350 16.95 -28.59 -2.38
N ASP A 351 16.81 -29.87 -2.71
CA ASP A 351 16.63 -30.34 -4.10
C ASP A 351 15.16 -30.54 -4.51
N LYS A 352 14.23 -30.15 -3.63
CA LYS A 352 12.76 -30.30 -3.77
C LYS A 352 12.26 -31.75 -3.70
N ALA A 353 13.07 -32.73 -3.33
CA ALA A 353 12.67 -34.13 -3.24
C ALA A 353 13.16 -34.79 -1.95
N ILE A 354 12.25 -35.38 -1.18
CA ILE A 354 12.64 -36.14 0.02
C ILE A 354 13.08 -37.55 -0.40
N ASN A 355 14.38 -37.79 -0.38
CA ASN A 355 14.99 -39.01 -0.87
C ASN A 355 16.22 -39.43 -0.04
N ILE A 356 16.97 -40.43 -0.54
CA ILE A 356 18.12 -40.96 0.19
C ILE A 356 19.28 -39.95 0.28
N LEU A 357 19.37 -38.99 -0.64
CA LEU A 357 20.39 -37.96 -0.63
C LEU A 357 20.24 -37.01 0.56
N ASP A 358 19.01 -36.76 1.03
CA ASP A 358 18.75 -36.00 2.26
C ASP A 358 19.31 -36.70 3.49
N LEU A 359 19.06 -38.01 3.60
CA LEU A 359 19.60 -38.80 4.70
C LEU A 359 21.14 -38.87 4.65
N LEU A 360 21.73 -38.94 3.46
CA LEU A 360 23.18 -38.91 3.31
C LEU A 360 23.76 -37.54 3.70
N TRP A 361 23.07 -36.46 3.37
CA TRP A 361 23.43 -35.12 3.82
C TRP A 361 23.36 -35.03 5.35
N MET A 362 22.25 -35.48 5.98
CA MET A 362 22.13 -35.50 7.44
C MET A 362 23.18 -36.38 8.12
N ALA A 363 23.50 -37.53 7.53
CA ALA A 363 24.53 -38.43 8.05
C ALA A 363 25.91 -37.74 8.13
N SER A 364 26.21 -36.85 7.17
CA SER A 364 27.43 -36.03 7.20
C SER A 364 27.46 -34.98 8.31
N LYS A 365 26.30 -34.70 8.92
CA LYS A 365 26.09 -33.70 9.98
C LYS A 365 25.87 -34.33 11.37
N MET A 366 26.04 -35.65 11.51
CA MET A 366 25.83 -36.36 12.78
C MET A 366 26.77 -35.85 13.88
N GLY A 367 26.23 -35.78 15.11
CA GLY A 367 26.94 -35.33 16.30
C GLY A 367 26.28 -34.10 16.95
N PRO A 368 26.99 -33.41 17.85
CA PRO A 368 26.50 -32.21 18.52
C PRO A 368 26.10 -31.12 17.52
N VAL A 369 25.00 -30.43 17.79
CA VAL A 369 24.48 -29.40 16.89
C VAL A 369 25.39 -28.17 16.83
N SER A 370 25.78 -27.79 15.60
CA SER A 370 26.52 -26.55 15.31
C SER A 370 26.33 -26.15 13.84
N GLY A 371 26.21 -24.83 13.60
CA GLY A 371 26.05 -24.29 12.24
C GLY A 371 24.88 -24.92 11.48
N GLU A 372 25.13 -25.41 10.28
CA GLU A 372 24.12 -26.03 9.39
C GLU A 372 23.51 -27.33 9.96
N SER A 373 24.17 -28.00 10.92
CA SER A 373 23.59 -29.22 11.50
C SER A 373 22.35 -28.94 12.36
N LEU A 374 22.04 -27.66 12.63
CA LEU A 374 20.80 -27.22 13.28
C LEU A 374 19.54 -27.62 12.47
N TRP A 375 19.66 -27.71 11.15
CA TRP A 375 18.56 -28.15 10.27
C TRP A 375 18.38 -29.67 10.30
N ALA A 376 19.47 -30.41 10.54
CA ALA A 376 19.45 -31.87 10.65
C ALA A 376 18.97 -32.35 12.04
N ASP A 377 19.03 -31.51 13.08
CA ASP A 377 18.42 -31.76 14.39
C ASP A 377 16.93 -31.42 14.31
N VAL A 378 16.14 -32.38 13.83
CA VAL A 378 14.71 -32.17 13.57
C VAL A 378 13.86 -32.42 14.80
N ASN A 379 14.36 -33.19 15.78
CA ASN A 379 13.69 -33.42 17.04
C ASN A 379 14.05 -32.36 18.12
N LYS A 380 15.03 -31.49 17.84
CA LYS A 380 15.51 -30.38 18.68
C LYS A 380 16.11 -30.86 20.01
N ASP A 381 16.75 -32.02 20.03
CA ASP A 381 17.43 -32.58 21.20
C ASP A 381 18.91 -32.15 21.32
N SER A 382 19.36 -31.26 20.43
CA SER A 382 20.74 -30.76 20.34
C SER A 382 21.77 -31.79 19.86
N GLN A 383 21.35 -32.94 19.35
CA GLN A 383 22.22 -33.93 18.72
C GLN A 383 21.63 -34.51 17.44
N VAL A 384 22.31 -34.31 16.31
CA VAL A 384 21.94 -34.98 15.06
C VAL A 384 22.34 -36.44 15.15
N ASN A 385 21.36 -37.33 15.21
CA ASN A 385 21.59 -38.76 15.35
C ASN A 385 20.58 -39.59 14.55
N ILE A 386 20.61 -40.92 14.74
CA ILE A 386 19.74 -41.84 13.98
C ILE A 386 18.25 -41.55 14.19
N LEU A 387 17.85 -40.97 15.33
CA LEU A 387 16.47 -40.61 15.61
C LEU A 387 15.97 -39.48 14.68
N ASP A 388 16.84 -38.54 14.30
CA ASP A 388 16.52 -37.50 13.33
C ASP A 388 16.36 -38.07 11.92
N LEU A 389 17.31 -38.93 11.52
CA LEU A 389 17.23 -39.62 10.23
C LEU A 389 15.96 -40.46 10.12
N LEU A 390 15.55 -41.13 11.20
CA LEU A 390 14.31 -41.91 11.24
C LEU A 390 13.05 -41.06 11.13
N ARG A 391 13.08 -39.78 11.53
CA ARG A 391 11.96 -38.85 11.32
C ARG A 391 11.85 -38.47 9.84
N VAL A 392 12.95 -38.12 9.19
CA VAL A 392 12.96 -37.80 7.74
C VAL A 392 12.64 -39.02 6.89
N ALA A 393 13.11 -40.21 7.28
CA ALA A 393 12.89 -41.45 6.54
C ALA A 393 11.40 -41.80 6.37
N GLN A 394 10.51 -41.29 7.22
CA GLN A 394 9.06 -41.50 7.11
C GLN A 394 8.46 -40.86 5.85
N ASN A 395 9.14 -39.84 5.31
CA ASN A 395 8.67 -39.06 4.17
C ASN A 395 9.42 -39.36 2.87
N ILE A 396 10.31 -40.36 2.86
CA ILE A 396 11.05 -40.72 1.65
C ILE A 396 10.10 -41.11 0.51
N GLY A 397 10.33 -40.53 -0.66
CA GLY A 397 9.57 -40.79 -1.88
C GLY A 397 8.26 -40.03 -1.99
N MET A 398 7.96 -39.14 -1.03
CA MET A 398 6.82 -38.22 -1.11
C MET A 398 7.12 -36.93 -1.86
#